data_AF-A0A2V6NYN7-F1
#
_entry.id   AF-A0A2V6NYN7-F1
#
_cell.length_a   1.000
_cell.length_b   1.000
_cell.length_c   1.000
_cell.angle_alpha   90.00
_cell.angle_beta   90.00
_cell.angle_gamma   90.00
#
_symmetry.space_group_name_H-M   'P 1'
#
loop_
_entity.id
_entity.type
_entity.pdbx_description
1 polymer ?
#
loop_
_entity_poly.entity_id
_entity_poly.type
_entity_poly.pdbx_seq_one_letter_code
_entity_poly.pdbx_strand_id
1 'polypeptide(L)'
;MHASSYDRMAEFCHDYLAARQDEPLTIVDLGSCDYNGSYRPIFARKPWHYLGVDLAPGKNVDLVLREAYHWRELQSDSVDVLVSGQTFEHTEFFWETILEITRVLKPGGLCCIIAPASGPEHRFSLDCWRIFADGFRALARYSALEVLHAHTHWEELAKYNDESNKWHESILIARKRPESLGERIRRRLFAAARRRLHPLPQRDETLIQVFFSSDGVLREEASVVGGVEQGDWREVRINLPDHARACPLRIDFMRTLAFVEIARLSVSAATREYFSAASADEFNVVSVQGDAERLPHPEYLRLRITGIDPQLVLPVLESGREEGKLRVELRLRVFGEG
;
A
#
# COMPACT_ATOMS: atom_id res chain seq x y z
N MET A 1 -0.65 10.22 9.45
CA MET A 1 0.56 10.98 9.18
C MET A 1 1.23 11.14 10.52
N HIS A 2 2.44 10.62 10.67
CA HIS A 2 3.20 10.77 11.89
C HIS A 2 3.62 12.24 12.06
N ALA A 3 3.57 12.75 13.30
CA ALA A 3 3.95 14.13 13.59
C ALA A 3 5.43 14.38 13.22
N SER A 4 6.29 13.39 13.46
CA SER A 4 7.68 13.38 13.00
C SER A 4 7.79 13.57 11.48
N SER A 5 7.02 12.81 10.69
CA SER A 5 7.04 12.91 9.23
C SER A 5 6.61 14.29 8.73
N TYR A 6 5.58 14.90 9.34
CA TYR A 6 5.14 16.26 9.02
C TYR A 6 6.21 17.31 9.30
N ASP A 7 6.81 17.27 10.49
CA ASP A 7 7.88 18.21 10.86
C ASP A 7 9.07 18.11 9.90
N ARG A 8 9.49 16.88 9.53
CA ARG A 8 10.61 16.68 8.59
C ARG A 8 10.29 17.16 7.19
N MET A 9 9.05 17.01 6.73
CA MET A 9 8.61 17.58 5.46
C MET A 9 8.62 19.12 5.50
N ALA A 10 8.23 19.72 6.64
CA ALA A 10 8.27 21.16 6.85
C ALA A 10 9.72 21.69 6.87
N GLU A 11 10.64 20.97 7.53
CA GLU A 11 12.08 21.25 7.51
C GLU A 11 12.65 21.19 6.08
N PHE A 12 12.30 20.16 5.29
CA PHE A 12 12.68 20.11 3.88
C PHE A 12 12.21 21.35 3.10
N CYS A 13 10.93 21.73 3.27
CA CYS A 13 10.37 22.91 2.63
C CYS A 13 11.12 24.19 3.04
N HIS A 14 11.46 24.33 4.32
CA HIS A 14 12.23 25.45 4.82
C HIS A 14 13.65 25.49 4.24
N ASP A 15 14.41 24.40 4.38
CA ASP A 15 15.84 24.37 4.09
C ASP A 15 16.16 24.35 2.60
N TYR A 16 15.32 23.70 1.79
CA TYR A 16 15.60 23.45 0.37
C TYR A 16 14.75 24.28 -0.60
N LEU A 17 13.61 24.81 -0.16
CA LEU A 17 12.70 25.57 -1.02
C LEU A 17 12.57 27.05 -0.65
N ALA A 18 13.11 27.52 0.49
CA ALA A 18 13.02 28.93 0.88
C ALA A 18 13.57 29.89 -0.19
N ALA A 19 14.70 29.55 -0.81
CA ALA A 19 15.29 30.37 -1.88
C ALA A 19 14.47 30.40 -3.18
N ARG A 20 13.50 29.49 -3.34
CA ARG A 20 12.64 29.34 -4.53
C ARG A 20 11.17 29.66 -4.23
N GLN A 21 10.90 30.36 -3.12
CA GLN A 21 9.54 30.61 -2.66
C GLN A 21 8.71 31.51 -3.57
N ASP A 22 9.38 32.34 -4.38
CA ASP A 22 8.74 33.27 -5.33
C ASP A 22 8.70 32.70 -6.76
N GLU A 23 9.24 31.50 -6.98
CA GLU A 23 9.20 30.81 -8.27
C GLU A 23 7.90 30.01 -8.43
N PRO A 24 7.30 29.95 -9.63
CA PRO A 24 6.11 29.14 -9.89
C PRO A 24 6.46 27.65 -9.98
N LEU A 25 6.62 26.98 -8.84
CA LEU A 25 6.99 25.58 -8.75
C LEU A 25 5.78 24.65 -8.93
N THR A 26 5.94 23.60 -9.73
CA THR A 26 5.03 22.44 -9.72
C THR A 26 5.52 21.44 -8.68
N ILE A 27 4.73 21.24 -7.62
CA ILE A 27 5.01 20.32 -6.51
C ILE A 27 4.03 19.15 -6.58
N VAL A 28 4.55 17.93 -6.73
CA VAL A 28 3.75 16.70 -6.76
C VAL A 28 3.92 15.96 -5.44
N ASP A 29 2.81 15.61 -4.79
CA ASP A 29 2.79 14.76 -3.58
C ASP A 29 2.27 13.37 -3.96
N LEU A 30 3.11 12.34 -3.84
CA LEU A 30 2.79 10.96 -4.18
C LEU A 30 2.33 10.19 -2.94
N GLY A 31 1.16 9.55 -3.03
CA GLY A 31 0.48 8.91 -1.90
C GLY A 31 -0.24 9.94 -1.05
N SER A 32 -0.90 10.90 -1.70
CA SER A 32 -1.35 12.12 -1.03
C SER A 32 -2.69 12.00 -0.30
N CYS A 33 -3.39 10.87 -0.35
CA CYS A 33 -4.72 10.76 0.24
C CYS A 33 -4.71 11.07 1.75
N ASP A 34 -5.57 12.00 2.17
CA ASP A 34 -5.66 12.46 3.56
C ASP A 34 -6.55 11.52 4.38
N TYR A 35 -5.93 10.49 4.96
CA TYR A 35 -6.57 9.60 5.94
C TYR A 35 -6.51 10.15 7.37
N ASN A 36 -5.39 10.78 7.72
CA ASN A 36 -5.06 11.23 9.08
C ASN A 36 -4.07 12.41 9.06
N GLY A 37 -4.26 13.32 8.12
CA GLY A 37 -3.45 14.51 7.86
C GLY A 37 -2.80 14.48 6.48
N SER A 38 -2.38 15.67 6.00
CA SER A 38 -1.68 15.80 4.71
C SER A 38 -0.57 16.85 4.75
N TYR A 39 0.38 16.76 3.81
CA TYR A 39 1.43 17.77 3.63
C TYR A 39 0.98 19.02 2.89
N ARG A 40 -0.22 19.04 2.29
CA ARG A 40 -0.70 20.20 1.50
C ARG A 40 -0.53 21.55 2.21
N PRO A 41 -0.83 21.70 3.52
CA PRO A 41 -0.65 22.97 4.21
C PRO A 41 0.79 23.52 4.17
N ILE A 42 1.81 22.66 4.12
CA ILE A 42 3.23 23.06 4.04
C ILE A 42 3.51 23.78 2.71
N PHE A 43 2.84 23.36 1.65
CA PHE A 43 3.05 23.84 0.28
C PHE A 43 1.95 24.79 -0.20
N ALA A 44 0.98 25.15 0.66
CA ALA A 44 -0.18 25.97 0.33
C ALA A 44 0.17 27.47 0.22
N ARG A 45 1.07 27.82 -0.70
CA ARG A 45 1.49 29.20 -0.95
C ARG A 45 1.55 29.49 -2.44
N LYS A 46 1.23 30.73 -2.82
CA LYS A 46 1.49 31.21 -4.18
C LYS A 46 2.95 31.66 -4.31
N PRO A 47 3.59 31.49 -5.47
CA PRO A 47 3.05 30.98 -6.74
C PRO A 47 3.19 29.46 -6.94
N TRP A 48 3.39 28.67 -5.89
CA TRP A 48 3.49 27.22 -6.01
C TRP A 48 2.16 26.58 -6.40
N HIS A 49 2.25 25.53 -7.20
CA HIS A 49 1.15 24.68 -7.59
C HIS A 49 1.37 23.28 -7.00
N TYR A 50 0.66 22.98 -5.91
CA TYR A 50 0.66 21.66 -5.29
C TYR A 50 -0.39 20.78 -5.95
N LEU A 51 0.02 19.56 -6.33
CA LEU A 51 -0.81 18.52 -6.93
C LEU A 51 -0.69 17.23 -6.11
N GLY A 52 -1.78 16.83 -5.45
CA GLY A 52 -1.87 15.54 -4.77
C GLY A 52 -2.15 14.40 -5.75
N VAL A 53 -1.37 13.33 -5.66
CA VAL A 53 -1.39 12.18 -6.58
C VAL A 53 -1.51 10.89 -5.79
N ASP A 54 -2.44 10.03 -6.20
CA ASP A 54 -2.68 8.72 -5.57
C ASP A 54 -3.23 7.70 -6.59
N LEU A 55 -3.35 6.43 -6.20
CA LEU A 55 -3.93 5.36 -7.02
C LEU A 55 -5.45 5.29 -6.91
N ALA A 56 -6.02 5.88 -5.86
CA ALA A 56 -7.45 5.94 -5.63
C ALA A 56 -7.91 7.39 -5.45
N PRO A 57 -9.15 7.74 -5.85
CA PRO A 57 -9.73 9.02 -5.51
C PRO A 57 -9.90 9.15 -3.99
N GLY A 58 -9.72 10.35 -3.45
CA GLY A 58 -9.85 10.59 -2.03
C GLY A 58 -9.64 12.05 -1.66
N LYS A 59 -9.77 12.35 -0.37
CA LYS A 59 -9.47 13.69 0.14
C LYS A 59 -8.01 14.00 -0.12
N ASN A 60 -7.70 15.23 -0.54
CA ASN A 60 -6.34 15.68 -0.90
C ASN A 60 -5.77 15.11 -2.22
N VAL A 61 -6.50 14.28 -2.96
CA VAL A 61 -6.08 13.74 -4.26
C VAL A 61 -6.66 14.58 -5.40
N ASP A 62 -5.78 15.17 -6.21
CA ASP A 62 -6.16 15.98 -7.38
C ASP A 62 -6.04 15.17 -8.69
N LEU A 63 -5.14 14.18 -8.72
CA LEU A 63 -4.87 13.33 -9.89
C LEU A 63 -4.78 11.86 -9.48
N VAL A 64 -5.57 11.01 -10.13
CA VAL A 64 -5.54 9.57 -9.92
C VAL A 64 -4.67 8.90 -11.00
N LEU A 65 -3.68 8.12 -10.58
CA LEU A 65 -2.83 7.30 -11.43
C LEU A 65 -3.54 6.00 -11.79
N ARG A 66 -3.56 5.64 -13.08
CA ARG A 66 -4.14 4.37 -13.53
C ARG A 66 -3.25 3.16 -13.30
N GLU A 67 -1.93 3.37 -13.28
CA GLU A 67 -0.93 2.33 -13.11
C GLU A 67 0.10 2.78 -12.06
N ALA A 68 0.34 1.97 -11.03
CA ALA A 68 1.24 2.29 -9.92
C ALA A 68 2.67 2.62 -10.34
N TYR A 69 3.14 1.98 -11.41
CA TYR A 69 4.53 2.03 -11.87
C TYR A 69 4.69 2.66 -13.25
N HIS A 70 3.63 3.31 -13.74
CA HIS A 70 3.62 3.97 -15.05
C HIS A 70 2.68 5.17 -15.08
N TRP A 71 3.23 6.34 -14.74
CA TRP A 71 2.47 7.57 -14.55
C TRP A 71 2.28 8.31 -15.87
N ARG A 72 1.42 7.77 -16.74
CA ARG A 72 1.12 8.37 -18.05
C ARG A 72 0.53 9.78 -17.94
N GLU A 73 -0.10 10.05 -16.80
CA GLU A 73 -0.71 11.32 -16.44
C GLU A 73 0.33 12.41 -16.13
N LEU A 74 1.56 12.02 -15.79
CA LEU A 74 2.67 12.94 -15.49
C LEU A 74 3.73 12.92 -16.60
N GLN A 75 3.94 14.08 -17.21
CA GLN A 75 4.92 14.24 -18.29
C GLN A 75 6.37 14.08 -17.77
N SER A 76 7.28 13.73 -18.68
CA SER A 76 8.71 13.70 -18.32
C SER A 76 9.23 15.13 -18.18
N ASP A 77 10.14 15.35 -17.24
CA ASP A 77 10.77 16.66 -17.03
C ASP A 77 9.75 17.80 -16.79
N SER A 78 8.67 17.55 -16.06
CA SER A 78 7.58 18.52 -15.81
C SER A 78 7.41 18.94 -14.35
N VAL A 79 8.03 18.24 -13.40
CA VAL A 79 7.88 18.46 -11.95
C VAL A 79 9.11 19.15 -11.37
N ASP A 80 8.93 20.22 -10.60
CA ASP A 80 10.04 20.93 -9.93
C ASP A 80 10.42 20.27 -8.61
N VAL A 81 9.42 19.83 -7.85
CA VAL A 81 9.59 19.15 -6.56
C VAL A 81 8.63 17.97 -6.48
N LEU A 82 9.14 16.79 -6.11
CA LEU A 82 8.31 15.63 -5.80
C LEU A 82 8.48 15.25 -4.32
N VAL A 83 7.39 15.24 -3.58
CA VAL A 83 7.36 14.79 -2.20
C VAL A 83 6.59 13.48 -2.08
N SER A 84 6.94 12.67 -1.10
CA SER A 84 6.20 11.47 -0.73
C SER A 84 6.53 11.13 0.71
N GLY A 85 5.53 10.79 1.52
CA GLY A 85 5.76 10.40 2.89
C GLY A 85 4.81 9.30 3.31
N GLN A 86 5.36 8.27 3.96
CA GLN A 86 4.60 7.09 4.40
C GLN A 86 3.87 6.40 3.23
N THR A 87 4.59 6.18 2.12
CA THR A 87 4.06 5.52 0.91
C THR A 87 4.98 4.42 0.41
N PHE A 88 6.29 4.59 0.59
CA PHE A 88 7.29 3.67 0.03
C PHE A 88 7.29 2.31 0.75
N GLU A 89 6.98 2.28 2.04
CA GLU A 89 6.75 1.07 2.82
C GLU A 89 5.59 0.23 2.28
N HIS A 90 4.57 0.88 1.73
CA HIS A 90 3.40 0.22 1.15
C HIS A 90 3.55 -0.05 -0.37
N THR A 91 4.69 0.31 -0.97
CA THR A 91 4.96 0.16 -2.40
C THR A 91 5.82 -1.08 -2.67
N GLU A 92 5.24 -2.15 -3.23
CA GLU A 92 5.96 -3.41 -3.51
C GLU A 92 7.25 -3.19 -4.31
N PHE A 93 7.15 -2.50 -5.43
CA PHE A 93 8.26 -2.28 -6.35
C PHE A 93 8.72 -0.83 -6.30
N PHE A 94 9.11 -0.34 -5.12
CA PHE A 94 9.54 1.05 -4.92
C PHE A 94 10.74 1.46 -5.80
N TRP A 95 11.51 0.50 -6.33
CA TRP A 95 12.54 0.74 -7.35
C TRP A 95 11.99 1.11 -8.74
N GLU A 96 10.75 0.75 -9.06
CA GLU A 96 10.03 1.26 -10.24
C GLU A 96 9.57 2.69 -10.01
N THR A 97 9.00 2.94 -8.83
CA THR A 97 8.51 4.25 -8.40
C THR A 97 9.60 5.30 -8.50
N ILE A 98 10.81 5.02 -7.98
CA ILE A 98 11.92 6.00 -8.05
C ILE A 98 12.37 6.30 -9.50
N LEU A 99 12.20 5.35 -10.43
CA LEU A 99 12.51 5.58 -11.85
C LEU A 99 11.47 6.52 -12.48
N GLU A 100 10.20 6.41 -12.10
CA GLU A 100 9.17 7.36 -12.49
C GLU A 100 9.38 8.74 -11.86
N ILE A 101 9.75 8.81 -10.57
CA ILE A 101 10.16 10.07 -9.91
C ILE A 101 11.27 10.74 -10.72
N THR A 102 12.32 10.01 -11.03
CA THR A 102 13.44 10.53 -11.83
C THR A 102 12.99 10.96 -13.22
N ARG A 103 12.04 10.25 -13.84
CA ARG A 103 11.51 10.59 -15.17
C ARG A 103 10.74 11.91 -15.15
N VAL A 104 9.87 12.12 -14.17
CA VAL A 104 8.97 13.29 -14.12
C VAL A 104 9.65 14.55 -13.60
N LEU A 105 10.66 14.44 -12.75
CA LEU A 105 11.43 15.58 -12.27
C LEU A 105 12.12 16.31 -13.44
N LYS A 106 12.09 17.65 -13.43
CA LYS A 106 12.92 18.49 -14.30
C LYS A 106 14.41 18.31 -13.97
N PRO A 107 15.33 18.55 -14.90
CA PRO A 107 16.75 18.71 -14.58
C PRO A 107 16.93 19.76 -13.46
N GLY A 108 17.62 19.40 -12.38
CA GLY A 108 17.75 20.24 -11.18
C GLY A 108 16.57 20.16 -10.20
N GLY A 109 15.48 19.47 -10.55
CA GLY A 109 14.35 19.23 -9.67
C GLY A 109 14.70 18.37 -8.45
N LEU A 110 13.96 18.56 -7.37
CA LEU A 110 14.20 17.91 -6.07
C LEU A 110 13.16 16.84 -5.78
N CYS A 111 13.56 15.80 -5.04
CA CYS A 111 12.59 14.98 -4.31
C CYS A 111 12.91 14.89 -2.82
N CYS A 112 11.85 14.79 -2.02
CA CYS A 112 11.88 14.47 -0.59
C CYS A 112 11.01 13.24 -0.35
N ILE A 113 11.61 12.16 0.12
CA ILE A 113 10.92 10.89 0.38
C ILE A 113 11.13 10.53 1.84
N ILE A 114 10.03 10.26 2.55
CA ILE A 114 10.05 9.84 3.96
C ILE A 114 9.34 8.48 4.07
N ALA A 115 9.96 7.53 4.76
CA ALA A 115 9.36 6.22 5.04
C ALA A 115 9.87 5.68 6.38
N PRO A 116 9.08 4.82 7.04
CA PRO A 116 9.45 4.25 8.33
C PRO A 116 10.68 3.35 8.22
N ALA A 117 11.56 3.42 9.22
CA ALA A 117 12.70 2.51 9.38
C ALA A 117 12.42 1.37 10.37
N SER A 118 11.40 1.51 11.21
CA SER A 118 11.03 0.53 12.23
C SER A 118 9.51 0.51 12.43
N GLY A 119 9.04 -0.11 13.51
CA GLY A 119 7.64 -0.24 13.85
C GLY A 119 7.06 -1.59 13.42
N PRO A 120 5.96 -2.01 14.08
CA PRO A 120 5.30 -3.28 13.78
C PRO A 120 4.73 -3.28 12.36
N GLU A 121 4.44 -4.47 11.82
CA GLU A 121 3.69 -4.59 10.57
C GLU A 121 2.30 -3.95 10.73
N HIS A 122 1.89 -3.12 9.78
CA HIS A 122 0.57 -2.49 9.73
C HIS A 122 0.13 -2.34 8.27
N ARG A 123 -0.94 -3.04 7.90
CA ARG A 123 -1.33 -3.14 6.49
C ARG A 123 -2.30 -2.02 6.10
N PHE A 124 -2.00 -1.36 4.98
CA PHE A 124 -2.80 -0.25 4.41
C PHE A 124 -2.64 -0.14 2.87
N SER A 125 -2.68 -1.15 2.02
CA SER A 125 -3.22 -2.53 2.02
C SER A 125 -2.12 -3.60 1.98
N LEU A 126 -0.87 -3.17 1.83
CA LEU A 126 0.34 -3.97 2.00
C LEU A 126 1.21 -3.30 3.06
N ASP A 127 2.23 -3.99 3.53
CA ASP A 127 3.30 -3.41 4.33
C ASP A 127 4.59 -4.15 3.99
N CYS A 128 5.35 -3.58 3.05
CA CYS A 128 6.38 -4.29 2.31
C CYS A 128 7.78 -4.02 2.88
N TRP A 129 8.03 -2.80 3.37
CA TRP A 129 9.40 -2.36 3.61
C TRP A 129 9.55 -1.49 4.85
N ARG A 130 10.65 -1.71 5.55
CA ARG A 130 11.26 -0.70 6.41
C ARG A 130 12.54 -0.25 5.75
N ILE A 131 12.70 1.04 5.52
CA ILE A 131 13.76 1.57 4.68
C ILE A 131 14.73 2.37 5.53
N PHE A 132 16.00 1.96 5.56
CA PHE A 132 17.08 2.71 6.19
C PHE A 132 17.65 3.76 5.24
N ALA A 133 18.35 4.76 5.79
CA ALA A 133 19.00 5.82 5.03
C ALA A 133 19.93 5.28 3.93
N ASP A 134 20.71 4.24 4.21
CA ASP A 134 21.58 3.62 3.20
C ASP A 134 20.78 2.93 2.07
N GLY A 135 19.63 2.36 2.38
CA GLY A 135 18.68 1.84 1.40
C GLY A 135 18.18 2.96 0.47
N PHE A 136 17.80 4.11 1.03
CA PHE A 136 17.45 5.28 0.23
C PHE A 136 18.60 5.83 -0.60
N ARG A 137 19.82 5.87 -0.07
CA ARG A 137 21.02 6.29 -0.82
C ARG A 137 21.29 5.35 -1.99
N ALA A 138 21.14 4.04 -1.78
CA ALA A 138 21.28 3.05 -2.84
C ALA A 138 20.20 3.24 -3.92
N LEU A 139 18.95 3.46 -3.51
CA LEU A 139 17.82 3.69 -4.40
C LEU A 139 17.98 4.95 -5.27
N ALA A 140 18.38 6.07 -4.67
CA ALA A 140 18.65 7.31 -5.40
C ALA A 140 19.78 7.13 -6.43
N ARG A 141 20.86 6.43 -6.05
CA ARG A 141 21.97 6.12 -6.98
C ARG A 141 21.52 5.19 -8.12
N TYR A 142 20.68 4.20 -7.81
CA TYR A 142 20.12 3.29 -8.80
C TYR A 142 19.33 4.05 -9.89
N SER A 143 18.63 5.13 -9.51
CA SER A 143 17.88 5.97 -10.44
C SER A 143 18.65 7.20 -10.95
N ALA A 144 19.97 7.27 -10.75
CA ALA A 144 20.82 8.39 -11.15
C ALA A 144 20.46 9.77 -10.53
N LEU A 145 19.81 9.77 -9.37
CA LEU A 145 19.63 10.97 -8.55
C LEU A 145 20.88 11.24 -7.71
N GLU A 146 21.19 12.52 -7.52
CA GLU A 146 22.20 13.00 -6.59
C GLU A 146 21.60 13.08 -5.19
N VAL A 147 22.15 12.32 -4.23
CA VAL A 147 21.74 12.43 -2.83
C VAL A 147 22.29 13.73 -2.24
N LEU A 148 21.40 14.59 -1.76
CA LEU A 148 21.76 15.80 -1.01
C LEU A 148 21.79 15.53 0.49
N HIS A 149 20.80 14.78 0.99
CA HIS A 149 20.70 14.37 2.38
C HIS A 149 20.00 13.02 2.48
N ALA A 150 20.44 12.17 3.40
CA ALA A 150 19.72 10.96 3.78
C ALA A 150 20.07 10.59 5.23
N HIS A 151 19.07 10.34 6.04
CA HIS A 151 19.25 10.05 7.47
C HIS A 151 18.09 9.22 8.02
N THR A 152 18.37 8.38 9.01
CA THR A 152 17.36 7.63 9.78
C THR A 152 17.36 8.17 11.20
N HIS A 153 16.22 8.69 11.63
CA HIS A 153 16.06 9.29 12.94
C HIS A 153 15.71 8.22 13.98
N TRP A 154 16.72 7.78 14.73
CA TRP A 154 16.55 6.79 15.80
C TRP A 154 16.14 7.41 17.14
N GLU A 155 16.37 8.71 17.32
CA GLU A 155 16.08 9.39 18.59
C GLU A 155 14.57 9.58 18.77
N GLU A 156 14.05 9.10 19.89
CA GLU A 156 12.70 9.41 20.34
C GLU A 156 12.69 10.80 20.97
N LEU A 157 11.80 11.68 20.50
CA LEU A 157 11.69 13.04 21.03
C LEU A 157 10.44 13.18 21.87
N ALA A 158 10.55 13.84 23.02
CA ALA A 158 9.44 14.06 23.95
C ALA A 158 8.28 14.89 23.35
N LYS A 159 8.52 15.61 22.24
CA LYS A 159 7.46 16.32 21.51
C LYS A 159 6.57 15.40 20.67
N TYR A 160 6.99 14.17 20.44
CA TYR A 160 6.24 13.15 19.71
C TYR A 160 5.68 12.12 20.68
N ASN A 161 4.49 11.63 20.39
CA ASN A 161 3.90 10.52 21.14
C ASN A 161 4.54 9.19 20.73
N ASP A 162 4.28 8.14 21.52
CA ASP A 162 4.78 6.78 21.27
C ASP A 162 4.45 6.29 19.86
N GLU A 163 3.25 6.64 19.36
CA GLU A 163 2.81 6.27 18.01
C GLU A 163 3.72 6.85 16.93
N SER A 164 4.18 8.09 17.08
CA SER A 164 5.06 8.72 16.09
C SER A 164 6.53 8.35 16.29
N ASN A 165 6.96 8.06 17.52
CA ASN A 165 8.35 7.73 17.84
C ASN A 165 8.75 6.31 17.38
N LYS A 166 7.84 5.33 17.48
CA LYS A 166 8.15 3.91 17.19
C LYS A 166 8.59 3.60 15.75
N TRP A 167 8.31 4.50 14.80
CA TRP A 167 8.54 4.30 13.36
C TRP A 167 9.95 4.69 12.89
N HIS A 168 10.68 5.49 13.68
CA HIS A 168 12.04 5.96 13.38
C HIS A 168 12.25 6.40 11.92
N GLU A 169 11.60 7.47 11.49
CA GLU A 169 11.56 7.87 10.08
C GLU A 169 12.93 8.00 9.41
N SER A 170 13.06 7.38 8.22
CA SER A 170 14.12 7.68 7.28
C SER A 170 13.66 8.76 6.31
N ILE A 171 14.56 9.69 5.99
CA ILE A 171 14.36 10.73 4.98
C ILE A 171 15.42 10.62 3.88
N LEU A 172 15.02 10.88 2.64
CA LEU A 172 15.88 11.10 1.49
C LEU A 172 15.53 12.43 0.84
N ILE A 173 16.53 13.29 0.67
CA ILE A 173 16.45 14.49 -0.15
C ILE A 173 17.46 14.32 -1.28
N ALA A 174 16.96 14.33 -2.52
CA ALA A 174 17.78 14.10 -3.70
C ALA A 174 17.44 15.07 -4.83
N ARG A 175 18.36 15.21 -5.78
CA ARG A 175 18.25 16.09 -6.93
C ARG A 175 18.46 15.32 -8.22
N LYS A 176 17.63 15.59 -9.22
CA LYS A 176 17.89 15.13 -10.58
C LYS A 176 19.04 15.92 -11.19
N ARG A 177 20.10 15.23 -11.58
CA ARG A 177 21.25 15.86 -12.23
C ARG A 177 20.85 16.47 -13.56
N PRO A 178 21.48 17.58 -14.00
CA PRO A 178 21.44 18.00 -15.39
C PRO A 178 21.90 16.85 -16.29
N GLU A 179 21.18 16.60 -17.37
CA GLU A 179 21.49 15.54 -18.32
C GLU A 179 21.66 16.10 -19.71
N SER A 180 22.65 15.58 -20.43
CA SER A 180 22.80 15.77 -21.87
C SER A 180 21.62 15.15 -22.63
N LEU A 181 21.41 15.58 -23.87
CA LEU A 181 20.40 15.00 -24.75
C LEU A 181 20.60 13.49 -24.94
N GLY A 182 21.85 13.04 -25.06
CA GLY A 182 22.20 11.62 -25.21
C GLY A 182 21.82 10.78 -23.98
N GLU A 183 22.08 11.28 -22.78
CA GLU A 183 21.67 10.62 -21.53
C GLU A 183 20.15 10.53 -21.42
N ARG A 184 19.42 11.60 -21.76
CA ARG A 184 17.96 11.61 -21.78
C ARG A 184 17.38 10.57 -22.73
N ILE A 185 17.93 10.48 -23.94
CA ILE A 185 17.51 9.47 -24.94
C ILE A 185 17.82 8.06 -24.42
N ARG A 186 19.04 7.83 -23.91
CA ARG A 186 19.45 6.52 -23.39
C ARG A 186 18.56 6.06 -22.25
N ARG A 187 18.23 6.95 -21.29
CA ARG A 187 17.31 6.62 -20.19
C ARG A 187 15.92 6.25 -20.70
N ARG A 188 15.37 7.01 -21.66
CA ARG A 188 14.05 6.72 -22.24
C ARG A 188 14.03 5.37 -22.97
N LEU A 189 15.07 5.09 -23.76
CA LEU A 189 15.23 3.81 -24.44
C LEU A 189 15.38 2.65 -23.44
N PHE A 190 16.19 2.83 -22.40
CA PHE A 190 16.37 1.83 -21.35
C PHE A 190 15.05 1.56 -20.62
N ALA A 191 14.32 2.59 -20.20
CA ALA A 191 13.02 2.44 -19.54
C ALA A 191 12.02 1.70 -20.44
N ALA A 192 11.93 2.07 -21.71
CA ALA A 192 11.05 1.40 -22.67
C ALA A 192 11.45 -0.06 -22.93
N ALA A 193 12.75 -0.34 -23.08
CA ALA A 193 13.26 -1.69 -23.27
C ALA A 193 13.03 -2.56 -22.02
N ARG A 194 13.33 -2.05 -20.83
CA ARG A 194 13.13 -2.74 -19.56
C ARG A 194 11.68 -3.14 -19.37
N ARG A 195 10.72 -2.24 -19.63
CA ARG A 195 9.29 -2.55 -19.56
C ARG A 195 8.85 -3.64 -20.53
N ARG A 196 9.47 -3.73 -21.71
CA ARG A 196 9.15 -4.77 -22.70
C ARG A 196 9.81 -6.11 -22.36
N LEU A 197 11.05 -6.09 -21.88
CA LEU A 197 11.84 -7.28 -21.61
C LEU A 197 11.54 -7.89 -20.24
N HIS A 198 11.08 -7.07 -19.29
CA HIS A 198 10.75 -7.48 -17.93
C HIS A 198 9.46 -6.78 -17.49
N PRO A 199 8.30 -7.18 -18.07
CA PRO A 199 7.02 -6.63 -17.66
C PRO A 199 6.79 -6.91 -16.16
N LEU A 200 6.24 -5.93 -15.46
CA LEU A 200 5.74 -6.15 -14.10
C LEU A 200 4.57 -7.15 -14.13
N PRO A 201 4.27 -7.83 -13.00
CA PRO A 201 3.15 -8.75 -12.92
C PRO A 201 1.87 -8.14 -13.50
N GLN A 202 1.24 -8.85 -14.44
CA GLN A 202 0.03 -8.36 -15.14
C GLN A 202 -1.25 -8.56 -14.33
N ARG A 203 -1.22 -9.44 -13.32
CA ARG A 203 -2.32 -9.69 -12.41
C ARG A 203 -1.86 -9.28 -11.02
N ASP A 204 -2.63 -8.40 -10.40
CA ASP A 204 -2.43 -8.04 -9.02
C ASP A 204 -2.78 -9.24 -8.12
N GLU A 205 -2.07 -9.35 -7.01
CA GLU A 205 -2.38 -10.30 -5.96
C GLU A 205 -3.30 -9.63 -4.94
N THR A 206 -4.41 -10.27 -4.62
CA THR A 206 -5.24 -9.93 -3.46
C THR A 206 -4.74 -10.76 -2.28
N LEU A 207 -4.49 -10.11 -1.15
CA LEU A 207 -4.17 -10.84 0.08
C LEU A 207 -5.46 -11.17 0.82
N ILE A 208 -5.54 -12.39 1.32
CA ILE A 208 -6.62 -12.89 2.17
C ILE A 208 -6.03 -13.09 3.55
N GLN A 209 -6.39 -12.22 4.49
CA GLN A 209 -5.92 -12.28 5.86
C GLN A 209 -7.01 -12.92 6.73
N VAL A 210 -6.67 -14.05 7.36
CA VAL A 210 -7.56 -14.77 8.25
C VAL A 210 -7.17 -14.50 9.69
N PHE A 211 -7.99 -13.73 10.39
CA PHE A 211 -7.86 -13.49 11.81
C PHE A 211 -8.51 -14.60 12.61
N PHE A 212 -7.85 -14.99 13.70
CA PHE A 212 -8.31 -15.98 14.64
C PHE A 212 -8.26 -15.43 16.06
N SER A 213 -9.20 -15.85 16.90
CA SER A 213 -9.28 -15.38 18.27
C SER A 213 -9.84 -16.45 19.19
N SER A 214 -9.28 -16.50 20.41
CA SER A 214 -9.79 -17.30 21.53
C SER A 214 -10.67 -16.50 22.49
N ASP A 215 -10.60 -15.17 22.45
CA ASP A 215 -11.29 -14.26 23.38
C ASP A 215 -12.30 -13.33 22.67
N GLY A 216 -12.51 -13.50 21.36
CA GLY A 216 -13.34 -12.62 20.54
C GLY A 216 -12.64 -11.35 20.08
N VAL A 217 -11.43 -11.05 20.59
CA VAL A 217 -10.67 -9.87 20.20
C VAL A 217 -9.72 -10.23 19.06
N LEU A 218 -9.89 -9.55 17.93
CA LEU A 218 -9.04 -9.71 16.73
C LEU A 218 -7.79 -8.83 16.89
N ARG A 219 -6.63 -9.40 16.57
CA ARG A 219 -5.31 -8.76 16.68
C ARG A 219 -4.49 -9.09 15.45
N GLU A 220 -3.66 -8.16 14.98
CA GLU A 220 -2.83 -8.36 13.78
C GLU A 220 -1.88 -9.55 13.95
N GLU A 221 -1.32 -9.73 15.15
CA GLU A 221 -0.40 -10.84 15.45
C GLU A 221 -1.11 -12.20 15.49
N ALA A 222 -2.45 -12.20 15.57
CA ALA A 222 -3.31 -13.37 15.56
C ALA A 222 -3.99 -13.54 14.20
N SER A 223 -3.20 -13.49 13.13
CA SER A 223 -3.67 -13.67 11.76
C SER A 223 -2.70 -14.50 10.89
N VAL A 224 -3.22 -15.08 9.82
CA VAL A 224 -2.42 -15.73 8.77
C VAL A 224 -2.87 -15.23 7.41
N VAL A 225 -1.91 -14.96 6.51
CA VAL A 225 -2.18 -14.43 5.18
C VAL A 225 -1.97 -15.51 4.11
N GLY A 226 -2.87 -15.53 3.13
CA GLY A 226 -2.69 -16.22 1.85
C GLY A 226 -2.86 -15.24 0.68
N GLY A 227 -2.27 -15.54 -0.47
CA GLY A 227 -2.39 -14.73 -1.68
C GLY A 227 -3.29 -15.37 -2.73
N VAL A 228 -3.99 -14.55 -3.52
CA VAL A 228 -4.75 -14.98 -4.69
C VAL A 228 -4.54 -14.03 -5.86
N GLU A 229 -4.09 -14.56 -6.99
CA GLU A 229 -4.09 -13.81 -8.25
C GLU A 229 -5.51 -13.40 -8.63
N GLN A 230 -5.70 -12.13 -8.98
CA GLN A 230 -6.97 -11.62 -9.48
C GLN A 230 -7.32 -12.19 -10.87
N GLY A 231 -8.62 -12.23 -11.17
CA GLY A 231 -9.21 -12.66 -12.44
C GLY A 231 -9.97 -13.99 -12.33
N ASP A 232 -9.27 -15.10 -12.55
CA ASP A 232 -9.87 -16.43 -12.67
C ASP A 232 -10.22 -17.03 -11.29
N TRP A 233 -11.06 -18.07 -11.28
CA TRP A 233 -11.30 -18.87 -10.08
C TRP A 233 -10.02 -19.55 -9.59
N ARG A 234 -9.75 -19.43 -8.29
CA ARG A 234 -8.59 -19.99 -7.60
C ARG A 234 -9.01 -20.70 -6.32
N GLU A 235 -8.25 -21.72 -5.95
CA GLU A 235 -8.32 -22.33 -4.63
C GLU A 235 -7.21 -21.76 -3.75
N VAL A 236 -7.58 -21.27 -2.57
CA VAL A 236 -6.66 -20.77 -1.55
C VAL A 236 -6.81 -21.63 -0.31
N ARG A 237 -5.68 -22.09 0.24
CA ARG A 237 -5.63 -22.88 1.48
C ARG A 237 -4.74 -22.17 2.49
N ILE A 238 -5.31 -21.82 3.65
CA ILE A 238 -4.61 -21.13 4.74
C ILE A 238 -4.63 -22.03 5.96
N ASN A 239 -3.46 -22.46 6.42
CA ASN A 239 -3.33 -23.27 7.64
C ASN A 239 -3.07 -22.34 8.83
N LEU A 240 -3.92 -22.41 9.84
CA LEU A 240 -3.79 -21.64 11.07
C LEU A 240 -2.83 -22.34 12.05
N PRO A 241 -2.17 -21.61 12.97
CA PRO A 241 -1.28 -22.21 13.97
C PRO A 241 -2.06 -23.08 14.98
N ASP A 242 -1.38 -23.98 15.69
CA ASP A 242 -2.01 -24.96 16.62
C ASP A 242 -2.86 -24.30 17.73
N HIS A 243 -2.49 -23.08 18.13
CA HIS A 243 -3.19 -22.34 19.17
C HIS A 243 -4.38 -21.51 18.63
N ALA A 244 -4.57 -21.44 17.30
CA ALA A 244 -5.65 -20.68 16.71
C ALA A 244 -7.02 -21.25 17.09
N ARG A 245 -7.97 -20.35 17.36
CA ARG A 245 -9.36 -20.68 17.70
C ARG A 245 -10.30 -19.86 16.83
N ALA A 246 -11.49 -20.39 16.64
CA ALA A 246 -12.48 -19.85 15.73
C ALA A 246 -13.65 -19.19 16.47
N CYS A 247 -13.36 -18.17 17.28
CA CYS A 247 -14.34 -17.51 18.12
C CYS A 247 -14.35 -15.98 17.97
N PRO A 248 -14.91 -15.40 16.89
CA PRO A 248 -15.13 -15.95 15.55
C PRO A 248 -13.88 -15.84 14.67
N LEU A 249 -13.89 -16.46 13.48
CA LEU A 249 -12.91 -16.16 12.42
C LEU A 249 -13.37 -14.95 11.61
N ARG A 250 -12.43 -14.06 11.28
CA ARG A 250 -12.65 -12.96 10.32
C ARG A 250 -11.72 -13.14 9.13
N ILE A 251 -12.23 -12.93 7.92
CA ILE A 251 -11.48 -12.97 6.67
C ILE A 251 -11.54 -11.59 6.04
N ASP A 252 -10.38 -10.97 5.87
CA ASP A 252 -10.24 -9.66 5.27
C ASP A 252 -9.65 -9.82 3.88
N PHE A 253 -10.13 -9.04 2.91
CA PHE A 253 -9.56 -9.02 1.57
C PHE A 253 -8.83 -7.69 1.34
N MET A 254 -7.55 -7.77 0.99
CA MET A 254 -6.70 -6.60 0.79
C MET A 254 -6.30 -6.48 -0.68
N ARG A 255 -6.16 -5.24 -1.16
CA ARG A 255 -5.94 -4.94 -2.59
C ARG A 255 -7.04 -5.49 -3.51
N THR A 256 -8.28 -5.54 -3.04
CA THR A 256 -9.39 -5.99 -3.88
C THR A 256 -9.75 -4.97 -4.94
N LEU A 257 -10.13 -5.48 -6.12
CA LEU A 257 -10.83 -4.69 -7.13
C LEU A 257 -12.31 -4.52 -6.75
N ALA A 258 -13.19 -4.32 -7.73
CA ALA A 258 -14.60 -4.03 -7.50
C ALA A 258 -15.41 -5.20 -6.92
N PHE A 259 -15.03 -6.46 -7.21
CA PHE A 259 -15.82 -7.63 -6.82
C PHE A 259 -14.97 -8.76 -6.25
N VAL A 260 -15.54 -9.44 -5.25
CA VAL A 260 -15.07 -10.73 -4.72
C VAL A 260 -16.22 -11.72 -4.82
N GLU A 261 -15.99 -12.86 -5.45
CA GLU A 261 -16.96 -13.95 -5.55
C GLU A 261 -16.39 -15.23 -4.95
N ILE A 262 -17.17 -15.89 -4.10
CA ILE A 262 -16.74 -17.05 -3.31
C ILE A 262 -17.72 -18.20 -3.56
N ALA A 263 -17.28 -19.18 -4.33
CA ALA A 263 -18.07 -20.37 -4.67
C ALA A 263 -18.02 -21.43 -3.58
N ARG A 264 -16.94 -21.46 -2.78
CA ARG A 264 -16.83 -22.34 -1.62
C ARG A 264 -15.99 -21.69 -0.53
N LEU A 265 -16.42 -21.85 0.72
CA LEU A 265 -15.65 -21.53 1.92
C LEU A 265 -15.81 -22.69 2.90
N SER A 266 -14.72 -23.26 3.39
CA SER A 266 -14.75 -24.25 4.46
C SER A 266 -13.69 -23.98 5.52
N VAL A 267 -14.02 -24.40 6.75
CA VAL A 267 -13.11 -24.41 7.89
C VAL A 267 -13.11 -25.82 8.47
N SER A 268 -11.96 -26.48 8.44
CA SER A 268 -11.81 -27.86 8.89
C SER A 268 -10.53 -28.04 9.69
N ALA A 269 -10.51 -29.05 10.54
CA ALA A 269 -9.28 -29.63 11.08
C ALA A 269 -9.08 -31.04 10.50
N ALA A 270 -8.02 -31.73 10.91
CA ALA A 270 -7.65 -33.04 10.35
C ALA A 270 -8.78 -34.09 10.45
N THR A 271 -9.62 -33.98 11.49
CA THR A 271 -10.65 -34.99 11.82
C THR A 271 -12.08 -34.48 11.73
N ARG A 272 -12.30 -33.19 11.51
CA ARG A 272 -13.63 -32.57 11.59
C ARG A 272 -13.76 -31.36 10.67
N GLU A 273 -14.90 -31.23 10.01
CA GLU A 273 -15.31 -29.99 9.36
C GLU A 273 -16.19 -29.18 10.32
N TYR A 274 -15.84 -27.91 10.55
CA TYR A 274 -16.58 -27.00 11.43
C TYR A 274 -17.55 -26.11 10.67
N PHE A 275 -17.18 -25.75 9.44
CA PHE A 275 -17.96 -24.89 8.58
C PHE A 275 -17.75 -25.28 7.13
N SER A 276 -18.82 -25.29 6.35
CA SER A 276 -18.77 -25.36 4.90
C SER A 276 -19.95 -24.59 4.32
N ALA A 277 -19.68 -23.78 3.31
CA ALA A 277 -20.68 -23.13 2.48
C ALA A 277 -20.26 -23.25 1.01
N ALA A 278 -21.17 -23.73 0.18
CA ALA A 278 -21.00 -23.90 -1.27
C ALA A 278 -22.27 -23.50 -2.06
N SER A 279 -23.26 -22.92 -1.40
CA SER A 279 -24.47 -22.36 -2.00
C SER A 279 -24.84 -21.01 -1.38
N ALA A 280 -25.62 -20.19 -2.10
CA ALA A 280 -26.03 -18.86 -1.63
C ALA A 280 -26.71 -18.90 -0.24
N ASP A 281 -27.53 -19.92 0.02
CA ASP A 281 -28.24 -20.07 1.30
C ASP A 281 -27.32 -20.42 2.46
N GLU A 282 -26.32 -21.28 2.23
CA GLU A 282 -25.32 -21.64 3.23
C GLU A 282 -24.43 -20.44 3.60
N PHE A 283 -24.23 -19.50 2.68
CA PHE A 283 -23.52 -18.25 2.98
C PHE A 283 -24.35 -17.27 3.83
N ASN A 284 -25.65 -17.48 4.07
CA ASN A 284 -26.47 -16.54 4.86
C ASN A 284 -26.00 -16.36 6.31
N VAL A 285 -25.28 -17.33 6.86
CA VAL A 285 -24.70 -17.23 8.22
C VAL A 285 -23.38 -16.45 8.26
N VAL A 286 -22.77 -16.15 7.11
CA VAL A 286 -21.55 -15.34 7.02
C VAL A 286 -21.93 -13.87 6.93
N SER A 287 -21.47 -13.08 7.89
CA SER A 287 -21.69 -11.64 7.95
C SER A 287 -20.69 -10.91 7.05
N VAL A 288 -21.18 -9.96 6.26
CA VAL A 288 -20.35 -9.03 5.48
C VAL A 288 -20.27 -7.72 6.26
N GLN A 289 -19.05 -7.23 6.49
CA GLN A 289 -18.76 -6.03 7.27
C GLN A 289 -17.70 -5.16 6.58
N GLY A 290 -17.45 -3.98 7.14
CA GLY A 290 -16.48 -3.03 6.62
C GLY A 290 -16.90 -2.46 5.26
N ASP A 291 -15.94 -2.34 4.36
CA ASP A 291 -16.10 -1.73 3.04
C ASP A 291 -16.54 -2.74 1.96
N ALA A 292 -17.53 -3.56 2.30
CA ALA A 292 -18.12 -4.54 1.38
C ALA A 292 -19.64 -4.60 1.50
N GLU A 293 -20.30 -4.83 0.37
CA GLU A 293 -21.74 -5.06 0.28
C GLU A 293 -22.03 -6.42 -0.36
N ARG A 294 -22.89 -7.21 0.29
CA ARG A 294 -23.41 -8.45 -0.31
C ARG A 294 -24.34 -8.12 -1.47
N LEU A 295 -24.06 -8.67 -2.64
CA LEU A 295 -24.96 -8.64 -3.80
C LEU A 295 -25.74 -9.96 -3.92
N PRO A 296 -27.00 -9.93 -4.38
CA PRO A 296 -27.75 -11.15 -4.67
C PRO A 296 -27.07 -11.96 -5.78
N HIS A 297 -26.89 -13.26 -5.56
CA HIS A 297 -26.44 -14.19 -6.58
C HIS A 297 -26.99 -15.60 -6.29
N PRO A 298 -27.47 -16.36 -7.30
CA PRO A 298 -28.15 -17.63 -7.06
C PRO A 298 -27.23 -18.78 -6.62
N GLU A 299 -25.94 -18.74 -6.98
CA GLU A 299 -25.04 -19.89 -6.83
C GLU A 299 -23.97 -19.73 -5.75
N TYR A 300 -23.58 -18.51 -5.41
CA TYR A 300 -22.39 -18.25 -4.60
C TYR A 300 -22.46 -16.89 -3.91
N LEU A 301 -21.54 -16.64 -2.96
CA LEU A 301 -21.45 -15.34 -2.31
C LEU A 301 -20.78 -14.34 -3.25
N ARG A 302 -21.46 -13.22 -3.53
CA ARG A 302 -20.91 -12.10 -4.29
C ARG A 302 -20.84 -10.85 -3.42
N LEU A 303 -19.68 -10.20 -3.43
CA LEU A 303 -19.41 -8.97 -2.71
C LEU A 303 -19.07 -7.87 -3.73
N ARG A 304 -19.64 -6.68 -3.54
CA ARG A 304 -19.14 -5.44 -4.11
C ARG A 304 -18.24 -4.77 -3.08
N ILE A 305 -17.03 -4.41 -3.48
CA ILE A 305 -16.08 -3.70 -2.65
C ILE A 305 -16.33 -2.20 -2.78
N THR A 306 -16.44 -1.52 -1.65
CA THR A 306 -16.75 -0.08 -1.59
C THR A 306 -15.61 0.77 -1.04
N GLY A 307 -14.51 0.14 -0.63
CA GLY A 307 -13.38 0.79 0.05
C GLY A 307 -12.22 -0.19 0.30
N ILE A 308 -11.44 0.08 1.35
CA ILE A 308 -10.14 -0.57 1.58
C ILE A 308 -10.18 -1.69 2.62
N ASP A 309 -11.26 -1.79 3.40
CA ASP A 309 -11.39 -2.75 4.50
C ASP A 309 -12.62 -3.69 4.35
N PRO A 310 -12.72 -4.49 3.29
CA PRO A 310 -13.82 -5.44 3.10
C PRO A 310 -13.62 -6.71 3.95
N GLN A 311 -14.62 -7.03 4.78
CA GLN A 311 -14.51 -8.09 5.79
C GLN A 311 -15.63 -9.13 5.69
N LEU A 312 -15.30 -10.39 5.97
CA LEU A 312 -16.23 -11.47 6.24
C LEU A 312 -16.05 -12.00 7.65
N VAL A 313 -17.12 -12.08 8.42
CA VAL A 313 -17.12 -12.67 9.75
C VAL A 313 -17.90 -13.98 9.70
N LEU A 314 -17.22 -15.07 10.05
CA LEU A 314 -17.84 -16.39 10.16
C LEU A 314 -18.63 -16.50 11.47
N PRO A 315 -19.62 -17.39 11.55
CA PRO A 315 -20.24 -17.73 12.83
C PRO A 315 -19.20 -18.28 13.82
N VAL A 316 -19.51 -18.21 15.11
CA VAL A 316 -18.67 -18.82 16.15
C VAL A 316 -18.59 -20.32 15.89
N LEU A 317 -17.36 -20.85 15.76
CA LEU A 317 -17.11 -22.27 15.56
C LEU A 317 -16.50 -22.85 16.84
N GLU A 318 -17.16 -23.85 17.41
CA GLU A 318 -16.68 -24.55 18.61
C GLU A 318 -15.50 -25.47 18.26
N SER A 319 -14.30 -24.88 18.12
CA SER A 319 -13.06 -25.62 17.88
C SER A 319 -12.32 -25.94 19.18
N GLY A 320 -12.07 -27.24 19.40
CA GLY A 320 -11.36 -27.78 20.57
C GLY A 320 -9.85 -27.88 20.37
N ARG A 321 -9.08 -27.92 21.46
CA ARG A 321 -7.60 -28.06 21.44
C ARG A 321 -7.10 -29.38 20.83
N GLU A 322 -7.91 -30.43 20.88
CA GLU A 322 -7.49 -31.81 20.56
C GLU A 322 -7.63 -32.17 19.07
N GLU A 323 -8.27 -31.33 18.27
CA GLU A 323 -8.64 -31.66 16.89
C GLU A 323 -7.60 -31.23 15.83
N GLY A 324 -6.50 -30.58 16.28
CA GLY A 324 -5.37 -30.19 15.45
C GLY A 324 -5.49 -28.79 14.82
N LYS A 325 -4.64 -28.52 13.82
CA LYS A 325 -4.61 -27.22 13.13
C LYS A 325 -5.87 -27.00 12.31
N LEU A 326 -6.47 -25.82 12.49
CA LEU A 326 -7.53 -25.35 11.61
C LEU A 326 -6.96 -25.00 10.23
N ARG A 327 -7.72 -25.30 9.20
CA ARG A 327 -7.48 -24.93 7.81
C ARG A 327 -8.71 -24.20 7.29
N VAL A 328 -8.47 -23.05 6.66
CA VAL A 328 -9.47 -22.32 5.90
C VAL A 328 -9.22 -22.54 4.43
N GLU A 329 -10.22 -23.02 3.70
CA GLU A 329 -10.15 -23.22 2.25
C GLU A 329 -11.21 -22.36 1.55
N LEU A 330 -10.79 -21.62 0.53
CA LEU A 330 -11.67 -20.79 -0.28
C LEU A 330 -11.52 -21.15 -1.76
N ARG A 331 -12.64 -21.27 -2.47
CA ARG A 331 -12.66 -21.18 -3.93
C ARG A 331 -13.26 -19.83 -4.30
N LEU A 332 -12.43 -18.90 -4.74
CA LEU A 332 -12.83 -17.52 -5.00
C LEU A 332 -12.23 -16.97 -6.30
N ARG A 333 -12.79 -15.86 -6.76
CA ARG A 333 -12.17 -14.96 -7.75
C ARG A 333 -12.35 -13.51 -7.33
N VAL A 334 -11.39 -12.68 -7.70
CA VAL A 334 -11.39 -11.23 -7.42
C VAL A 334 -11.20 -10.49 -8.74
N PHE A 335 -12.07 -9.55 -9.09
CA PHE A 335 -12.03 -8.90 -10.41
C PHE A 335 -12.63 -7.49 -10.39
N GLY A 336 -12.27 -6.68 -11.40
CA GLY A 336 -12.71 -5.29 -11.55
C GLY A 336 -14.07 -5.14 -12.22
N GLU A 337 -14.53 -3.89 -12.36
CA GLU A 337 -15.63 -3.58 -13.27
C GLU A 337 -15.14 -3.84 -14.71
N GLY A 338 -15.81 -4.76 -15.40
CA GLY A 338 -15.41 -5.25 -16.72
C GLY A 338 -15.60 -4.26 -17.86
#